data_AF-A0AAN7L6I5-F1
#
_entry.id   AF-A0AAN7L6I5-F1
#
_cell.length_a   1.000
_cell.length_b   1.000
_cell.length_c   1.000
_cell.angle_alpha   90.00
_cell.angle_beta   90.00
_cell.angle_gamma   90.00
#
_symmetry.space_group_name_H-M   'P 1'
#
loop_
_entity.id
_entity.type
_entity.pdbx_description
1 polymer ?
#
loop_
_entity_poly.entity_id
_entity_poly.type
_entity_poly.pdbx_seq_one_letter_code
_entity_poly.pdbx_strand_id
1 'polypeptide(L)'
;MSDSGLRTGISFSQDVLCALKSCLTSAEAFQYAEHILRWEQLPADQRAHLTREKQEHFQKLRVEKSMGSSAPTSKQISYLQSLGCTLKPTSRLHASRLIEKYKSL
;
A
#
# COMPACT_ATOMS: atom_id res chain seq x y z
N MET A 1 -37.48 -19.92 23.76
CA MET A 1 -36.07 -19.53 23.63
C MET A 1 -35.39 -20.43 22.62
N SER A 2 -35.09 -19.90 21.43
CA SER A 2 -34.02 -20.36 20.56
C SER A 2 -33.78 -19.25 19.54
N ASP A 3 -32.52 -18.87 19.44
CA ASP A 3 -31.95 -17.65 18.90
C ASP A 3 -32.06 -17.59 17.36
N SER A 4 -32.64 -16.50 16.85
CA SER A 4 -32.78 -16.22 15.43
C SER A 4 -31.47 -15.64 14.88
N GLY A 5 -30.58 -16.52 14.41
CA GLY A 5 -29.38 -16.12 13.69
C GLY A 5 -29.71 -15.40 12.37
N LEU A 6 -29.62 -14.07 12.38
CA LEU A 6 -29.72 -13.18 11.22
C LEU A 6 -28.65 -13.55 10.17
N ARG A 7 -29.05 -14.29 9.14
CA ARG A 7 -28.26 -14.45 7.91
C ARG A 7 -28.58 -13.26 7.00
N THR A 8 -27.90 -12.14 7.21
CA THR A 8 -28.01 -10.94 6.37
C THR A 8 -27.38 -11.22 5.01
N GLY A 9 -28.13 -11.90 4.13
CA GLY A 9 -27.73 -12.14 2.75
C GLY A 9 -27.80 -10.82 1.97
N ILE A 10 -26.67 -10.34 1.47
CA ILE A 10 -26.64 -9.25 0.49
C ILE A 10 -27.37 -9.77 -0.76
N SER A 11 -28.60 -9.31 -1.00
CA SER A 11 -29.38 -9.68 -2.18
C SER A 11 -28.90 -8.87 -3.38
N PHE A 12 -27.92 -9.40 -4.12
CA PHE A 12 -27.57 -8.85 -5.42
C PHE A 12 -28.72 -9.10 -6.40
N SER A 13 -29.03 -8.12 -7.26
CA SER A 13 -29.99 -8.37 -8.33
C SER A 13 -29.44 -9.46 -9.26
N GLN A 14 -30.35 -10.27 -9.81
CA GLN A 14 -30.00 -11.34 -10.74
C GLN A 14 -29.15 -10.81 -11.91
N ASP A 15 -29.43 -9.59 -12.38
CA ASP A 15 -28.68 -8.94 -13.46
C ASP A 15 -27.23 -8.64 -13.08
N VAL A 16 -26.98 -8.19 -11.84
CA VAL A 16 -25.62 -7.96 -11.33
C VAL A 16 -24.86 -9.29 -11.23
N LEU A 17 -25.51 -10.35 -10.76
CA LEU A 17 -24.90 -11.67 -10.69
C LEU A 17 -24.60 -12.24 -12.10
N CYS A 18 -25.49 -12.04 -13.07
CA CYS A 18 -25.28 -12.42 -14.45
C CYS A 18 -24.09 -11.68 -15.08
N ALA A 19 -23.99 -10.36 -14.85
CA ALA A 19 -22.89 -9.54 -15.33
C ALA A 19 -21.54 -9.95 -14.69
N LEU A 20 -21.51 -10.20 -13.38
CA LEU A 20 -20.28 -10.66 -12.73
C LEU A 20 -19.87 -12.06 -13.21
N LYS A 21 -20.84 -12.95 -13.44
CA LYS A 21 -20.57 -14.30 -13.95
C LYS A 21 -19.97 -14.26 -15.35
N SER A 22 -20.42 -13.36 -16.22
CA SER A 22 -19.83 -13.23 -17.57
C SER A 22 -18.40 -12.68 -17.52
N CYS A 23 -18.04 -11.88 -16.51
CA CYS A 23 -16.65 -11.45 -16.30
C CYS A 23 -15.72 -12.61 -15.93
N LEU A 24 -16.22 -13.73 -15.37
CA LEU A 24 -15.38 -14.88 -15.01
C LEU A 24 -14.83 -15.64 -16.22
N THR A 25 -15.38 -15.42 -17.41
CA THR A 25 -14.87 -16.00 -18.66
C THR A 25 -13.95 -15.05 -19.42
N SER A 26 -13.60 -13.91 -18.83
CA SER A 26 -12.68 -12.96 -19.47
C SER A 26 -11.24 -13.49 -19.44
N ALA A 27 -10.41 -13.04 -20.38
CA ALA A 27 -9.00 -13.42 -20.44
C ALA A 27 -8.26 -13.04 -19.14
N GLU A 28 -8.61 -11.88 -18.57
CA GLU A 28 -8.05 -11.40 -17.30
C GLU A 28 -8.40 -12.33 -16.13
N ALA A 29 -9.65 -12.83 -16.09
CA ALA A 29 -10.08 -13.79 -15.08
C ALA A 29 -9.29 -15.10 -15.18
N PHE A 30 -9.06 -15.60 -16.40
CA PHE A 30 -8.23 -16.80 -16.61
C PHE A 30 -6.76 -16.57 -16.22
N GLN A 31 -6.16 -15.46 -16.63
CA GLN A 31 -4.78 -15.12 -16.25
C GLN A 31 -4.61 -15.01 -14.74
N TYR A 32 -5.59 -14.43 -14.05
CA TYR A 32 -5.60 -14.38 -12.60
C TYR A 32 -5.69 -15.79 -11.99
N ALA A 33 -6.59 -16.65 -12.50
CA ALA A 33 -6.71 -18.03 -12.04
C ALA A 33 -5.39 -18.80 -12.21
N GLU A 34 -4.72 -18.68 -13.36
CA GLU A 34 -3.40 -19.28 -13.60
C GLU A 34 -2.35 -18.76 -12.61
N HIS A 35 -2.33 -17.46 -12.34
CA HIS A 35 -1.44 -16.87 -11.35
C HIS A 35 -1.67 -17.47 -9.95
N ILE A 36 -2.93 -17.66 -9.54
CA ILE A 36 -3.26 -18.30 -8.26
C ILE A 36 -2.76 -19.75 -8.22
N LEU A 37 -2.97 -20.52 -9.29
CA LEU A 37 -2.46 -21.89 -9.37
C LEU A 37 -0.94 -21.96 -9.25
N ARG A 38 -0.21 -21.06 -9.94
CA ARG A 38 1.25 -20.97 -9.82
C ARG A 38 1.66 -20.58 -8.40
N TRP A 39 0.93 -19.68 -7.75
CA TRP A 39 1.19 -19.28 -6.37
C TRP A 39 1.00 -20.45 -5.39
N GLU A 40 -0.06 -21.23 -5.55
CA GLU A 40 -0.32 -22.40 -4.69
C GLU A 40 0.74 -23.51 -4.83
N GLN A 41 1.34 -23.64 -6.02
CA GLN A 41 2.43 -24.59 -6.27
C GLN A 41 3.75 -24.19 -5.58
N LEU A 42 3.89 -22.94 -5.13
CA LEU A 42 5.11 -22.51 -4.45
C LEU A 42 5.21 -23.10 -3.03
N PRO A 43 6.40 -23.59 -2.63
CA PRO A 43 6.70 -23.95 -1.26
C PRO A 43 6.36 -22.84 -0.27
N ALA A 44 5.96 -23.22 0.94
CA ALA A 44 5.54 -22.26 1.98
C ALA A 44 6.61 -21.18 2.25
N ASP A 45 7.88 -21.57 2.30
CA ASP A 45 8.99 -20.64 2.55
C ASP A 45 9.14 -19.61 1.43
N GLN A 46 8.96 -20.02 0.17
CA GLN A 46 9.03 -19.09 -0.97
C GLN A 46 7.85 -18.12 -0.96
N ARG A 47 6.63 -18.61 -0.67
CA ARG A 47 5.46 -17.74 -0.49
C ARG A 47 5.67 -16.74 0.64
N ALA A 48 6.22 -17.19 1.78
CA ALA A 48 6.52 -16.33 2.92
C ALA A 48 7.55 -15.24 2.58
N HIS A 49 8.60 -15.60 1.83
CA HIS A 49 9.60 -14.64 1.34
C HIS A 49 8.97 -13.56 0.44
N LEU A 50 8.25 -13.98 -0.61
CA LEU A 50 7.60 -13.06 -1.54
C LEU A 50 6.56 -12.16 -0.85
N THR A 51 5.81 -12.70 0.11
CA THR A 51 4.84 -11.93 0.91
C THR A 51 5.56 -10.87 1.75
N ARG A 52 6.69 -11.23 2.36
CA ARG A 52 7.51 -10.30 3.14
C ARG A 52 8.05 -9.17 2.26
N GLU A 53 8.65 -9.48 1.11
CA GLU A 53 9.18 -8.47 0.19
C GLU A 53 8.09 -7.50 -0.27
N LYS A 54 6.92 -8.05 -0.63
CA LYS A 54 5.75 -7.26 -1.02
C LYS A 54 5.30 -6.34 0.12
N GLN A 55 5.20 -6.87 1.34
CA GLN A 55 4.84 -6.09 2.52
C GLN A 55 5.85 -4.97 2.78
N GLU A 56 7.15 -5.26 2.77
CA GLU A 56 8.21 -4.27 2.96
C GLU A 56 8.13 -3.16 1.91
N HIS A 57 7.90 -3.50 0.64
CA HIS A 57 7.71 -2.52 -0.43
C HIS A 57 6.53 -1.59 -0.14
N PHE A 58 5.35 -2.14 0.17
CA PHE A 58 4.18 -1.33 0.47
C PHE A 58 4.32 -0.52 1.76
N GLN A 59 5.06 -1.03 2.76
CA GLN A 59 5.37 -0.28 3.96
C GLN A 59 6.26 0.93 3.66
N LYS A 60 7.35 0.74 2.90
CA LYS A 60 8.23 1.83 2.46
C LYS A 60 7.44 2.90 1.69
N LEU A 61 6.64 2.47 0.70
CA LEU A 61 5.82 3.38 -0.09
C LEU A 61 4.80 4.14 0.77
N ARG A 62 4.18 3.46 1.75
CA ARG A 62 3.22 4.09 2.68
C ARG A 62 3.90 5.15 3.55
N VAL A 63 5.07 4.83 4.12
CA VAL A 63 5.84 5.78 4.92
C VAL A 63 6.25 6.98 4.07
N GLU A 64 6.78 6.75 2.87
CA GLU A 64 7.21 7.83 1.97
C GLU A 64 6.03 8.73 1.59
N LYS A 65 4.88 8.17 1.21
CA LYS A 65 3.66 8.93 0.92
C LYS A 65 3.22 9.77 2.12
N SER A 66 3.20 9.18 3.31
CA SER A 66 2.84 9.90 4.55
C SER A 66 3.81 11.04 4.85
N MET A 67 5.12 10.83 4.69
CA MET A 67 6.12 11.87 4.87
C MET A 67 6.02 12.97 3.81
N GLY A 68 5.68 12.59 2.57
CA GLY A 68 5.52 13.52 1.45
C GLY A 68 4.29 14.43 1.57
N SER A 69 3.20 13.96 2.19
CA SER A 69 1.97 14.74 2.36
C SER A 69 1.91 15.55 3.67
N SER A 70 2.78 15.25 4.64
CA SER A 70 2.76 15.91 5.94
C SER A 70 3.69 17.11 6.01
N ALA A 71 3.30 18.14 6.77
CA ALA A 71 4.12 19.33 7.00
C ALA A 71 5.44 19.00 7.75
N PRO A 72 6.56 19.68 7.44
CA PRO A 72 7.83 19.50 8.12
C PRO A 72 7.71 19.65 9.64
N THR A 73 8.44 18.83 10.40
CA THR A 73 8.43 18.96 11.86
C THR A 73 9.28 20.15 12.32
N SER A 74 8.93 20.72 13.48
CA SER A 74 9.72 21.82 14.08
C SER A 74 11.20 21.43 14.25
N LYS A 75 11.50 20.20 14.69
CA LYS A 75 12.88 19.70 14.81
C LYS A 75 13.62 19.69 13.48
N GLN A 76 12.98 19.25 12.39
CA GLN A 76 13.59 19.27 11.05
C GLN A 76 13.85 20.71 10.58
N ILE A 77 12.92 21.63 10.81
CA ILE A 77 13.06 23.05 10.45
C ILE A 77 14.22 23.70 11.20
N SER A 78 14.25 23.56 12.53
CA SER A 78 15.32 24.12 13.36
C SER A 78 16.70 23.56 12.98
N TYR A 79 16.78 22.26 12.67
CA TYR A 79 18.03 21.66 12.24
C TYR A 79 18.50 22.18 10.88
N LEU A 80 17.60 22.31 9.91
CA LEU A 80 17.93 22.94 8.61
C LEU A 80 18.43 24.37 8.77
N GLN A 81 17.81 25.16 9.66
CA GLN A 81 18.29 26.51 9.96
C GLN A 81 19.70 26.51 10.55
N SER A 82 20.02 25.56 11.44
CA SER A 82 21.38 25.42 12.00
C SER A 82 22.42 25.04 10.95
N LEU A 83 22.01 24.37 9.87
CA LEU A 83 22.86 24.05 8.72
C LEU A 83 22.99 25.21 7.72
N GLY A 84 22.41 26.39 8.03
CA GLY A 84 22.40 27.53 7.12
C GLY A 84 21.46 27.39 5.92
N CYS A 85 20.51 26.43 5.97
CA CYS A 85 19.55 26.24 4.89
C CYS A 85 18.53 27.38 4.86
N THR A 86 18.45 28.09 3.72
CA THR A 86 17.50 29.17 3.47
C THR A 86 16.19 28.71 2.83
N LEU A 87 16.14 27.46 2.36
CA LEU A 87 14.96 26.87 1.72
C LEU A 87 13.95 26.42 2.77
N LYS A 88 12.69 26.85 2.62
CA LYS A 88 11.57 26.36 3.44
C LYS A 88 11.10 25.01 2.91
N PRO A 89 11.23 23.91 3.67
CA PRO A 89 10.76 22.62 3.23
C PRO A 89 9.22 22.62 3.09
N THR A 90 8.72 21.97 2.05
CA THR A 90 7.28 21.88 1.76
C THR A 90 6.62 20.65 2.40
N SER A 91 7.40 19.63 2.76
CA SER A 91 6.93 18.41 3.44
C SER A 91 8.00 17.81 4.34
N ARG A 92 7.63 16.87 5.23
CA ARG A 92 8.60 16.12 6.06
C ARG A 92 9.63 15.40 5.21
N LEU A 93 9.20 14.81 4.09
CA LEU A 93 10.10 14.13 3.16
C LEU A 93 11.08 15.11 2.50
N HIS A 94 10.59 16.28 2.07
CA HIS A 94 11.44 17.33 1.50
C HIS A 94 12.45 17.84 2.53
N ALA A 95 12.03 18.05 3.78
CA ALA A 95 12.92 18.45 4.86
C ALA A 95 14.04 17.41 5.10
N SER A 96 13.71 16.11 5.15
CA SER A 96 14.72 15.06 5.28
C SER A 96 15.72 15.05 4.13
N ARG A 97 15.26 15.20 2.88
CA ARG A 97 16.15 15.25 1.70
C ARG A 97 17.08 16.47 1.73
N LEU A 98 16.57 17.63 2.16
CA LEU A 98 17.40 18.83 2.33
C LEU A 98 18.47 18.62 3.41
N ILE A 99 18.12 17.99 4.54
CA ILE A 99 19.07 17.70 5.61
C ILE A 99 20.23 16.86 5.08
N GLU A 100 19.94 15.76 4.38
CA GLU A 100 20.99 14.89 3.82
C GLU A 100 21.88 15.65 2.84
N LYS A 101 21.30 16.47 1.95
CA LYS A 101 22.06 17.31 1.02
C LYS A 101 23.01 18.28 1.73
N TYR A 102 22.55 18.94 2.79
CA TYR A 102 23.37 19.92 3.52
C TYR A 102 24.44 19.28 4.41
N LYS A 103 24.26 18.02 4.85
CA LYS A 103 25.30 17.28 5.58
C LYS A 103 26.45 16.79 4.68
N SER A 104 26.19 16.61 3.38
CA SER A 104 27.18 16.14 2.42
C SER A 104 28.02 17.26 1.78
N LEU A 105 27.80 18.51 2.17
CA LEU A 105 28.57 19.69 1.74
C LEU A 105 29.70 19.96 2.73
#